data_AF-A0A6J0SF33-F1
#
_entry.id   AF-A0A6J0SF33-F1
#
_cell.length_a   1.000
_cell.length_b   1.000
_cell.length_c   1.000
_cell.angle_alpha   90.00
_cell.angle_beta   90.00
_cell.angle_gamma   90.00
#
_symmetry.space_group_name_H-M   'P 1'
#
loop_
_entity.id
_entity.type
_entity.pdbx_description
1 polymer ?
#
loop_
_entity_poly.entity_id
_entity_poly.type
_entity_poly.pdbx_seq_one_letter_code
_entity_poly.pdbx_strand_id
1 'polypeptide(L)'
;ESSHELKVKVESHKEERDFQILSSSGAVYASGQIRTNPEISLEEKSISYHDIFQRCKSFVSKEEIYETLSFTGFEYGTAFKQLGDVFYCEELKEAISTIKVTKLIAEEMHEYHIHPVLLDCFLQMIVVPARKTFRNRVGIPSGINSLVVAQPLEEEMMIYMKSSKSADNYLECCGCFTNKHGSVLVEIKRVRITFVNETSMRENDLLFENSWKEKILSQAIQNSREACRFAVFADEIGVSHHLKKYLHKDSKFLIYEDWEKLLGSQSPELAAKNKIKQEVQDYNDVLFMWGIERLNEENADIVIRSLSKCCEAFRQLIIALREKTSRCSIRLITYRTTDRIVDHINPGFALCGMARSCMAEATEIAFQIIDISSTRTMDISALADVLVDSEVKNYPEIWINEGRIYISEIRHSQGNDTSYIHPLQSFENPGEFTLYTSEPYEARDVFAELSDNANTPLDNDSVEVEIEKIGIHSEDYYPVSVTSRNFGNALYWSSETSDKHKLLALDWAGKVTAIGRNVEKVKVGDRIASCYPVVASSKARVPETVCFNTHKWPCFENVPCVSLFKITWEILHQILPKVKRNGFLGIISAEPESVLCKVLGISAQEAG
;
A
#
# COMPACT_ATOMS: atom_id res chain seq x y z
N GLU A 1 15.24 -42.25 10.47
CA GLU A 1 15.51 -41.01 11.23
C GLU A 1 16.71 -40.31 10.64
N SER A 2 16.47 -39.28 9.82
CA SER A 2 17.52 -38.34 9.38
C SER A 2 17.54 -37.18 10.38
N SER A 3 18.29 -37.35 11.47
CA SER A 3 18.59 -36.24 12.37
C SER A 3 19.36 -35.17 11.60
N HIS A 4 18.76 -34.00 11.42
CA HIS A 4 19.42 -32.83 10.84
C HIS A 4 20.03 -32.03 11.98
N GLU A 5 21.36 -31.89 11.98
CA GLU A 5 22.05 -31.06 12.98
C GLU A 5 21.77 -29.59 12.69
N LEU A 6 21.16 -28.89 13.65
CA LEU A 6 20.89 -27.45 13.60
C LEU A 6 21.90 -26.72 14.49
N LYS A 7 22.40 -25.58 14.00
CA LYS A 7 23.28 -24.69 14.77
C LYS A 7 22.51 -23.46 15.19
N VAL A 8 22.62 -23.09 16.47
CA VAL A 8 22.02 -21.86 17.00
C VAL A 8 23.13 -20.84 17.25
N LYS A 9 23.03 -19.67 16.64
CA LYS A 9 23.90 -18.52 16.86
C LYS A 9 23.14 -17.48 17.68
N VAL A 10 23.74 -16.98 18.75
CA VAL A 10 23.17 -15.92 19.58
C VAL A 10 24.19 -14.79 19.72
N GLU A 11 23.79 -13.58 19.39
CA GLU A 11 24.59 -12.36 19.54
C GLU A 11 23.90 -11.46 20.58
N SER A 12 24.67 -10.94 21.54
CA SER A 12 24.12 -10.15 22.65
C SER A 12 24.46 -8.67 22.48
N HIS A 13 23.44 -7.82 22.49
CA HIS A 13 23.53 -6.37 22.40
C HIS A 13 22.83 -5.72 23.60
N LYS A 14 23.58 -5.39 24.66
CA LYS A 14 23.08 -4.77 25.91
C LYS A 14 21.81 -5.44 26.50
N GLU A 15 20.62 -5.04 26.05
CA GLU A 15 19.30 -5.49 26.52
C GLU A 15 18.57 -6.42 25.52
N GLU A 16 19.14 -6.63 24.33
CA GLU A 16 18.57 -7.43 23.24
C GLU A 16 19.52 -8.56 22.87
N ARG A 17 18.96 -9.71 22.49
CA ARG A 17 19.73 -10.84 21.94
C ARG A 17 19.18 -11.21 20.58
N ASP A 18 20.01 -11.10 19.56
CA ASP A 18 19.68 -11.59 18.23
C ASP A 18 19.99 -13.08 18.16
N PHE A 19 19.10 -13.85 17.54
CA PHE A 19 19.31 -15.29 17.32
C PHE A 19 19.16 -15.65 15.85
N GLN A 20 19.90 -16.67 15.43
CA GLN A 20 19.76 -17.34 14.14
C GLN A 20 19.83 -18.85 14.32
N ILE A 21 18.90 -19.57 13.71
CA ILE A 21 18.91 -21.03 13.58
C ILE A 21 19.38 -21.36 12.18
N LEU A 22 20.46 -22.11 12.07
CA LEU A 22 21.19 -22.40 10.84
C LEU A 22 21.18 -23.90 10.56
N SER A 23 21.09 -24.25 9.27
CA SER A 23 21.37 -25.60 8.81
C SER A 23 22.85 -25.93 8.96
N SER A 24 23.20 -27.22 8.84
CA SER A 24 24.59 -27.68 8.74
C SER A 24 25.35 -27.07 7.56
N SER A 25 24.65 -26.69 6.48
CA SER A 25 25.19 -26.01 5.29
C SER A 25 25.29 -24.49 5.42
N GLY A 26 24.86 -23.89 6.55
CA GLY A 26 24.91 -22.45 6.80
C GLY A 26 23.71 -21.66 6.30
N ALA A 27 22.66 -22.31 5.80
CA ALA A 27 21.40 -21.64 5.44
C ALA A 27 20.64 -21.23 6.71
N VAL A 28 20.08 -20.02 6.74
CA VAL A 28 19.28 -19.54 7.88
C VAL A 28 17.85 -20.09 7.76
N TYR A 29 17.40 -20.82 8.78
CA TYR A 29 16.04 -21.36 8.87
C TYR A 29 15.10 -20.46 9.68
N ALA A 30 15.61 -19.80 10.71
CA ALA A 30 14.85 -18.83 11.50
C ALA A 30 15.79 -17.77 12.09
N SER A 31 15.27 -16.57 12.32
CA SER A 31 15.99 -15.52 13.02
C SER A 31 15.02 -14.60 13.74
N GLY A 32 15.48 -13.93 14.78
CA GLY A 32 14.67 -12.96 15.50
C GLY A 32 15.44 -12.31 16.65
N GLN A 33 14.70 -11.54 17.44
CA GLN A 33 15.24 -10.81 18.59
C GLN A 33 14.52 -11.25 19.86
N ILE A 34 15.26 -11.38 20.95
CA ILE A 34 14.76 -11.73 22.27
C ILE A 34 15.08 -10.57 23.21
N ARG A 35 14.05 -10.12 23.95
CA ARG A 35 14.17 -9.10 24.99
C ARG A 35 13.58 -9.65 26.29
N THR A 36 14.21 -9.31 27.41
CA THR A 36 13.69 -9.62 28.75
C THR A 36 13.39 -8.29 29.43
N ASN A 37 12.11 -7.93 29.50
CA ASN A 37 11.67 -6.67 30.09
C ASN A 37 10.85 -6.96 31.37
N PRO A 38 11.20 -6.40 32.54
CA PRO A 38 10.39 -6.52 33.75
C PRO A 38 9.04 -5.78 33.65
N GLU A 39 8.91 -4.77 32.79
CA GLU A 39 7.66 -4.03 32.55
C GLU A 39 7.02 -4.49 31.24
N ILE A 40 6.36 -5.66 31.28
CA ILE A 40 5.65 -6.22 30.12
C ILE A 40 4.39 -5.40 29.85
N SER A 41 4.32 -4.74 28.71
CA SER A 41 3.10 -4.10 28.21
C SER A 41 2.37 -5.04 27.26
N LEU A 42 1.18 -5.49 27.67
CA LEU A 42 0.21 -6.17 26.80
C LEU A 42 -0.78 -5.14 26.26
N GLU A 43 -1.29 -5.34 25.04
CA GLU A 43 -2.43 -4.54 24.55
C GLU A 43 -3.68 -4.87 25.37
N GLU A 44 -3.93 -6.17 25.54
CA GLU A 44 -5.03 -6.67 26.36
C GLU A 44 -4.50 -7.45 27.57
N LYS A 45 -4.89 -7.03 28.78
CA LYS A 45 -4.54 -7.75 30.02
C LYS A 45 -5.49 -8.91 30.30
N SER A 46 -6.72 -8.81 29.82
CA SER A 46 -7.78 -9.79 30.02
C SER A 46 -8.81 -9.69 28.91
N ILE A 47 -9.40 -10.82 28.55
CA ILE A 47 -10.53 -10.90 27.61
C ILE A 47 -11.75 -11.52 28.28
N SER A 48 -12.94 -11.15 27.82
CA SER A 48 -14.21 -11.77 28.21
C SER A 48 -14.50 -12.94 27.28
N TYR A 49 -14.07 -14.14 27.68
CA TYR A 49 -14.31 -15.35 26.89
C TYR A 49 -15.81 -15.63 26.71
N HIS A 50 -16.66 -15.25 27.69
CA HIS A 50 -18.10 -15.41 27.58
C HIS A 50 -18.69 -14.60 26.42
N ASP A 51 -18.29 -13.33 26.27
CA ASP A 51 -18.78 -12.48 25.19
C ASP A 51 -18.26 -12.98 23.83
N ILE A 52 -17.00 -13.44 23.77
CA ILE A 52 -16.44 -14.04 22.55
C ILE A 52 -17.23 -15.29 22.15
N PHE A 53 -17.54 -16.19 23.08
CA PHE A 53 -18.36 -17.38 22.80
C PHE A 53 -19.79 -17.03 22.33
N GLN A 54 -20.40 -15.97 22.88
CA GLN A 54 -21.73 -15.53 22.42
C GLN A 54 -21.71 -15.00 20.98
N ARG A 55 -20.61 -14.36 20.55
CA ARG A 55 -20.43 -13.85 19.18
C ARG A 55 -20.02 -14.94 18.19
N CYS A 56 -19.18 -15.88 18.65
CA CYS A 56 -18.69 -17.02 17.87
C CYS A 56 -19.75 -18.13 17.77
N LYS A 57 -20.80 -17.88 16.99
CA LYS A 57 -21.96 -18.79 16.86
C LYS A 57 -21.72 -19.99 15.95
N SER A 58 -20.74 -19.90 15.06
CA SER A 58 -20.34 -21.00 14.19
C SER A 58 -19.29 -21.84 14.92
N PHE A 59 -19.27 -23.15 14.66
CA PHE A 59 -18.28 -24.05 15.26
C PHE A 59 -17.71 -25.00 14.22
N VAL A 60 -16.51 -25.48 14.50
CA VAL A 60 -15.80 -26.52 13.76
C VAL A 60 -15.30 -27.55 14.74
N SER A 61 -15.60 -28.83 14.50
CA SER A 61 -15.12 -29.88 15.39
C SER A 61 -13.63 -30.13 15.22
N LYS A 62 -13.02 -30.66 16.28
CA LYS A 62 -11.64 -31.15 16.27
C LYS A 62 -11.35 -32.07 15.09
N GLU A 63 -12.24 -33.00 14.78
CA GLU A 63 -12.07 -33.98 13.69
C GLU A 63 -11.99 -33.27 12.34
N GLU A 64 -12.93 -32.35 12.07
CA GLU A 64 -13.00 -31.59 10.83
C GLU A 64 -11.77 -30.68 10.63
N ILE A 65 -11.24 -30.11 11.72
CA ILE A 65 -10.00 -29.33 11.72
C ILE A 65 -8.84 -30.20 11.23
N TYR A 66 -8.63 -31.36 11.83
CA TYR A 66 -7.50 -32.22 11.48
C TYR A 66 -7.68 -32.93 10.13
N GLU A 67 -8.90 -33.18 9.69
CA GLU A 67 -9.19 -33.61 8.31
C GLU A 67 -8.82 -32.52 7.30
N THR A 68 -9.16 -31.27 7.58
CA THR A 68 -8.80 -30.13 6.71
C THR A 68 -7.28 -29.91 6.65
N LEU A 69 -6.60 -30.02 7.80
CA LEU A 69 -5.14 -29.93 7.87
C LEU A 69 -4.46 -31.08 7.11
N SER A 70 -4.95 -32.32 7.24
CA SER A 70 -4.44 -33.47 6.48
C SER A 70 -4.67 -33.29 4.97
N PHE A 71 -5.85 -32.81 4.55
CA PHE A 71 -6.15 -32.52 3.15
C PHE A 71 -5.20 -31.48 2.54
N THR A 72 -4.69 -30.54 3.35
CA THR A 72 -3.71 -29.52 2.93
C THR A 72 -2.24 -29.96 3.10
N GLY A 73 -1.99 -31.22 3.45
CA GLY A 73 -0.65 -31.82 3.55
C GLY A 73 -0.04 -31.82 4.95
N PHE A 74 -0.78 -31.41 5.99
CA PHE A 74 -0.31 -31.42 7.37
C PHE A 74 -0.77 -32.66 8.15
N GLU A 75 0.12 -33.65 8.24
CA GLU A 75 -0.13 -34.91 8.95
C GLU A 75 0.31 -34.83 10.43
N TYR A 76 -0.58 -34.34 11.30
CA TYR A 76 -0.29 -34.22 12.74
C TYR A 76 -0.40 -35.55 13.48
N GLY A 77 0.59 -35.87 14.32
CA GLY A 77 0.56 -37.00 15.25
C GLY A 77 -0.26 -36.73 16.52
N THR A 78 -0.57 -37.76 17.30
CA THR A 78 -1.42 -37.67 18.50
C THR A 78 -0.95 -36.64 19.53
N ALA A 79 0.37 -36.49 19.71
CA ALA A 79 0.94 -35.48 20.60
C ALA A 79 0.60 -34.04 20.16
N PHE A 80 0.53 -33.78 18.86
CA PHE A 80 0.23 -32.45 18.29
C PHE A 80 -1.27 -32.18 18.11
N LYS A 81 -2.13 -33.20 18.28
CA LYS A 81 -3.58 -33.06 18.16
C LYS A 81 -4.25 -32.54 19.45
N GLN A 82 -3.77 -31.41 19.99
CA GLN A 82 -4.26 -30.83 21.26
C GLN A 82 -5.35 -29.77 21.07
N LEU A 83 -5.50 -29.20 19.87
CA LEU A 83 -6.54 -28.22 19.60
C LEU A 83 -7.93 -28.86 19.75
N GLY A 84 -8.80 -28.20 20.50
CA GLY A 84 -10.19 -28.60 20.69
C GLY A 84 -11.08 -28.13 19.55
N ASP A 85 -12.39 -28.13 19.81
CA ASP A 85 -13.35 -27.50 18.91
C ASP A 85 -13.09 -25.98 18.84
N VAL A 86 -13.29 -25.40 17.66
CA VAL A 86 -13.07 -23.97 17.44
C VAL A 86 -14.41 -23.31 17.12
N PHE A 87 -14.75 -22.31 17.92
CA PHE A 87 -15.90 -21.44 17.70
C PHE A 87 -15.42 -20.19 16.98
N TYR A 88 -16.17 -19.72 15.98
CA TYR A 88 -15.76 -18.56 15.20
C TYR A 88 -16.92 -17.63 14.81
N CYS A 89 -16.58 -16.37 14.56
CA CYS A 89 -17.46 -15.36 14.02
C CYS A 89 -16.88 -14.83 12.72
N GLU A 90 -17.54 -15.09 11.59
CA GLU A 90 -17.04 -14.71 10.27
C GLU A 90 -17.06 -13.19 10.05
N GLU A 91 -18.09 -12.50 10.56
CA GLU A 91 -18.23 -11.04 10.44
C GLU A 91 -17.09 -10.30 11.16
N LEU A 92 -16.71 -10.77 12.35
CA LEU A 92 -15.67 -10.17 13.19
C LEU A 92 -14.28 -10.81 12.98
N LYS A 93 -14.21 -11.82 12.10
CA LYS A 93 -13.00 -12.60 11.78
C LYS A 93 -12.25 -13.11 13.02
N GLU A 94 -12.98 -13.44 14.07
CA GLU A 94 -12.43 -13.92 15.34
C GLU A 94 -12.79 -15.39 15.57
N ALA A 95 -11.97 -16.06 16.37
CA ALA A 95 -12.15 -17.45 16.75
C ALA A 95 -11.63 -17.71 18.17
N ILE A 96 -12.20 -18.69 18.85
CA ILE A 96 -11.84 -19.12 20.19
C ILE A 96 -11.90 -20.65 20.33
N SER A 97 -10.99 -21.24 21.09
CA SER A 97 -10.97 -22.67 21.41
C SER A 97 -10.49 -22.91 22.84
N THR A 98 -11.02 -23.95 23.49
CA THR A 98 -10.50 -24.45 24.77
C THR A 98 -9.43 -25.49 24.53
N ILE A 99 -8.33 -25.40 25.26
CA ILE A 99 -7.28 -26.43 25.28
C ILE A 99 -7.14 -26.99 26.68
N LYS A 100 -7.10 -28.32 26.73
CA LYS A 100 -6.71 -29.08 27.91
C LYS A 100 -5.54 -29.98 27.55
N VAL A 101 -4.37 -29.70 28.09
CA VAL A 101 -3.15 -30.41 27.72
C VAL A 101 -3.15 -31.84 28.27
N THR A 102 -2.54 -32.76 27.52
CA THR A 102 -2.28 -34.11 28.03
C THR A 102 -1.21 -34.10 29.12
N LYS A 103 -1.21 -35.12 29.99
CA LYS A 103 -0.22 -35.27 31.07
C LYS A 103 1.23 -35.22 30.57
N LEU A 104 1.51 -35.82 29.41
CA LEU A 104 2.84 -35.80 28.80
C LEU A 104 3.33 -34.38 28.53
N ILE A 105 2.46 -33.54 27.96
CA ILE A 105 2.79 -32.13 27.68
C ILE A 105 2.89 -31.32 28.98
N ALA A 106 1.97 -31.55 29.93
CA ALA A 106 2.00 -30.88 31.22
C ALA A 106 3.33 -31.08 31.96
N GLU A 107 3.89 -32.30 31.89
CA GLU A 107 5.19 -32.63 32.48
C GLU A 107 6.34 -31.86 31.81
N GLU A 108 6.28 -31.54 30.52
CA GLU A 108 7.33 -30.82 29.79
C GLU A 108 7.17 -29.28 29.79
N MET A 109 5.97 -28.76 30.08
CA MET A 109 5.66 -27.32 29.98
C MET A 109 6.61 -26.42 30.77
N HIS A 110 7.10 -26.88 31.91
CA HIS A 110 8.00 -26.11 32.77
C HIS A 110 9.42 -25.96 32.23
N GLU A 111 9.80 -26.73 31.20
CA GLU A 111 11.09 -26.63 30.51
C GLU A 111 11.10 -25.52 29.44
N TYR A 112 9.93 -24.99 29.08
CA TYR A 112 9.75 -24.00 28.02
C TYR A 112 9.12 -22.72 28.54
N HIS A 113 9.47 -21.59 27.93
CA HIS A 113 8.73 -20.34 28.14
C HIS A 113 7.37 -20.38 27.43
N ILE A 114 7.32 -21.05 26.27
CA ILE A 114 6.11 -21.46 25.58
C ILE A 114 6.36 -22.83 24.95
N HIS A 115 5.51 -23.80 25.27
CA HIS A 115 5.68 -25.16 24.77
C HIS A 115 5.40 -25.19 23.25
N PRO A 116 6.27 -25.80 22.41
CA PRO A 116 6.12 -25.78 20.95
C PRO A 116 4.78 -26.32 20.45
N VAL A 117 4.27 -27.41 21.05
CA VAL A 117 2.94 -27.97 20.69
C VAL A 117 1.80 -26.97 20.97
N LEU A 118 1.90 -26.16 22.02
CA LEU A 118 0.85 -25.20 22.36
C LEU A 118 0.89 -24.02 21.41
N LEU A 119 2.08 -23.48 21.13
CA LEU A 119 2.25 -22.48 20.08
C LEU A 119 1.72 -22.99 18.72
N ASP A 120 2.00 -24.25 18.39
CA ASP A 120 1.51 -24.86 17.17
C ASP A 120 -0.02 -25.02 17.16
N CYS A 121 -0.68 -25.23 18.30
CA CYS A 121 -2.15 -25.20 18.37
C CYS A 121 -2.73 -23.83 17.96
N PHE A 122 -2.06 -22.74 18.32
CA PHE A 122 -2.42 -21.41 17.82
C PHE A 122 -2.29 -21.36 16.30
N LEU A 123 -1.19 -21.88 15.74
CA LEU A 123 -0.95 -21.90 14.29
C LEU A 123 -1.95 -22.80 13.54
N GLN A 124 -2.28 -23.97 14.09
CA GLN A 124 -3.28 -24.90 13.55
C GLN A 124 -4.67 -24.26 13.49
N MET A 125 -5.04 -23.46 14.48
CA MET A 125 -6.34 -22.80 14.55
C MET A 125 -6.59 -21.84 13.38
N ILE A 126 -5.54 -21.37 12.70
CA ILE A 126 -5.63 -20.49 11.52
C ILE A 126 -6.37 -21.14 10.35
N VAL A 127 -6.46 -22.48 10.32
CA VAL A 127 -7.24 -23.19 9.30
C VAL A 127 -8.70 -22.73 9.27
N VAL A 128 -9.26 -22.34 10.42
CA VAL A 128 -10.65 -21.91 10.57
C VAL A 128 -10.92 -20.56 9.89
N PRO A 129 -10.25 -19.45 10.23
CA PRO A 129 -10.46 -18.18 9.55
C PRO A 129 -10.07 -18.21 8.06
N ALA A 130 -9.10 -19.04 7.66
CA ALA A 130 -8.70 -19.15 6.26
C ALA A 130 -9.43 -20.25 5.46
N ARG A 131 -10.52 -20.85 5.97
CA ARG A 131 -11.31 -21.90 5.28
C ARG A 131 -11.67 -21.57 3.83
N LYS A 132 -12.03 -20.32 3.54
CA LYS A 132 -12.34 -19.88 2.17
C LYS A 132 -11.10 -19.79 1.27
N THR A 133 -9.96 -19.41 1.83
CA THR A 133 -8.68 -19.20 1.13
C THR A 133 -7.91 -20.51 0.93
N PHE A 134 -8.04 -21.45 1.88
CA PHE A 134 -7.44 -22.79 1.84
C PHE A 134 -8.04 -23.73 0.79
N ARG A 135 -9.01 -23.29 -0.01
CA ARG A 135 -9.76 -24.15 -0.95
C ARG A 135 -8.90 -24.94 -1.94
N ASN A 136 -7.61 -24.63 -2.14
CA ASN A 136 -6.61 -25.45 -2.86
C ASN A 136 -5.15 -24.98 -2.63
N ARG A 137 -4.82 -24.41 -1.46
CA ARG A 137 -3.50 -23.80 -1.21
C ARG A 137 -2.91 -24.29 0.10
N VAL A 138 -1.60 -24.50 0.14
CA VAL A 138 -0.89 -24.82 1.39
C VAL A 138 -0.44 -23.52 2.04
N GLY A 139 -0.86 -23.28 3.28
CA GLY A 139 -0.47 -22.11 4.06
C GLY A 139 0.58 -22.50 5.08
N ILE A 140 1.75 -21.87 5.05
CA ILE A 140 2.86 -22.16 5.97
C ILE A 140 3.11 -20.93 6.86
N PRO A 141 3.28 -21.11 8.19
CA PRO A 141 3.74 -20.03 9.06
C PRO A 141 5.10 -19.49 8.60
N SER A 142 5.14 -18.21 8.25
CA SER A 142 6.34 -17.55 7.71
C SER A 142 6.93 -16.51 8.64
N GLY A 143 6.22 -16.10 9.69
CA GLY A 143 6.78 -15.23 10.72
C GLY A 143 5.81 -14.90 11.85
N ILE A 144 6.38 -14.49 12.98
CA ILE A 144 5.66 -13.91 14.12
C ILE A 144 6.36 -12.58 14.42
N ASN A 145 5.63 -11.47 14.38
CA ASN A 145 6.22 -10.16 14.64
C ASN A 145 6.50 -9.93 16.14
N SER A 146 5.58 -10.34 17.01
CA SER A 146 5.74 -10.23 18.46
C SER A 146 5.10 -11.43 19.15
N LEU A 147 5.83 -11.99 20.12
CA LEU A 147 5.35 -13.01 21.04
C LEU A 147 5.79 -12.61 22.44
N VAL A 148 4.83 -12.35 23.32
CA VAL A 148 5.07 -11.88 24.68
C VAL A 148 4.51 -12.90 25.66
N VAL A 149 5.39 -13.52 26.45
CA VAL A 149 5.00 -14.43 27.53
C VAL A 149 4.93 -13.63 28.83
N ALA A 150 3.73 -13.29 29.27
CA ALA A 150 3.50 -12.51 30.49
C ALA A 150 3.42 -13.40 31.74
N GLN A 151 2.84 -14.59 31.59
CA GLN A 151 2.68 -15.58 32.66
C GLN A 151 2.90 -17.00 32.10
N PRO A 152 3.29 -17.98 32.93
CA PRO A 152 3.37 -19.38 32.51
C PRO A 152 2.02 -19.88 31.97
N LEU A 153 2.08 -20.76 30.97
CA LEU A 153 0.88 -21.44 30.46
C LEU A 153 0.30 -22.41 31.50
N GLU A 154 -1.01 -22.58 31.48
CA GLU A 154 -1.75 -23.46 32.39
C GLU A 154 -2.21 -24.76 31.69
N GLU A 155 -2.54 -25.80 32.47
CA GLU A 155 -3.02 -27.07 31.92
C GLU A 155 -4.36 -26.96 31.18
N GLU A 156 -5.20 -26.01 31.62
CA GLU A 156 -6.49 -25.69 31.01
C GLU A 156 -6.53 -24.20 30.70
N MET A 157 -6.71 -23.87 29.42
CA MET A 157 -6.58 -22.51 28.91
C MET A 157 -7.44 -22.32 27.66
N MET A 158 -7.56 -21.08 27.23
CA MET A 158 -8.23 -20.71 25.99
C MET A 158 -7.23 -20.16 24.99
N ILE A 159 -7.43 -20.44 23.71
CA ILE A 159 -6.81 -19.72 22.60
C ILE A 159 -7.85 -18.78 22.00
N TYR A 160 -7.51 -17.50 21.89
CA TYR A 160 -8.25 -16.52 21.10
C TYR A 160 -7.42 -16.09 19.90
N MET A 161 -8.07 -15.89 18.76
CA MET A 161 -7.47 -15.37 17.54
C MET A 161 -8.39 -14.38 16.84
N LYS A 162 -7.80 -13.36 16.23
CA LYS A 162 -8.44 -12.44 15.30
C LYS A 162 -7.60 -12.27 14.06
N SER A 163 -8.21 -12.37 12.89
CA SER A 163 -7.53 -12.09 11.62
C SER A 163 -7.35 -10.58 11.46
N SER A 164 -6.11 -10.13 11.24
CA SER A 164 -5.79 -8.71 11.13
C SER A 164 -5.79 -8.22 9.68
N LYS A 165 -5.07 -8.93 8.81
CA LYS A 165 -4.93 -8.59 7.39
C LYS A 165 -4.99 -9.85 6.55
N SER A 166 -5.60 -9.76 5.38
CA SER A 166 -5.64 -10.85 4.41
C SER A 166 -5.36 -10.32 3.02
N ALA A 167 -4.46 -10.97 2.31
CA ALA A 167 -4.23 -10.80 0.87
C ALA A 167 -4.29 -12.17 0.19
N ASP A 168 -4.21 -12.21 -1.13
CA ASP A 168 -4.29 -13.47 -1.88
C ASP A 168 -3.20 -14.47 -1.48
N ASN A 169 -2.01 -13.99 -1.11
CA ASN A 169 -0.83 -14.82 -0.84
C ASN A 169 -0.44 -14.88 0.65
N TYR A 170 -1.12 -14.17 1.54
CA TYR A 170 -0.88 -14.29 2.97
C TYR A 170 -2.11 -13.94 3.83
N LEU A 171 -2.12 -14.48 5.05
CA LEU A 171 -3.04 -14.11 6.13
C LEU A 171 -2.20 -13.69 7.34
N GLU A 172 -2.57 -12.60 7.99
CA GLU A 172 -2.05 -12.20 9.29
C GLU A 172 -3.12 -12.34 10.36
N CYS A 173 -2.71 -12.79 11.54
CA CYS A 173 -3.56 -12.88 12.71
C CYS A 173 -2.84 -12.44 13.98
N CYS A 174 -3.63 -12.01 14.95
CA CYS A 174 -3.22 -11.70 16.31
C CYS A 174 -4.07 -12.53 17.27
N GLY A 175 -3.64 -12.65 18.52
CA GLY A 175 -4.41 -13.38 19.52
C GLY A 175 -3.62 -13.64 20.79
N CYS A 176 -4.15 -14.53 21.61
CA CYS A 176 -3.56 -14.84 22.89
C CYS A 176 -3.91 -16.23 23.41
N PHE A 177 -3.13 -16.66 24.41
CA PHE A 177 -3.51 -17.69 25.35
C PHE A 177 -4.00 -17.04 26.63
N THR A 178 -5.09 -17.55 27.21
CA THR A 178 -5.63 -17.06 28.48
C THR A 178 -5.90 -18.20 29.45
N ASN A 179 -5.86 -17.89 30.75
CA ASN A 179 -6.34 -18.86 31.74
C ASN A 179 -7.87 -18.98 31.71
N LYS A 180 -8.42 -19.89 32.52
CA LYS A 180 -9.88 -20.10 32.65
C LYS A 180 -10.68 -18.87 33.11
N HIS A 181 -10.00 -17.81 33.55
CA HIS A 181 -10.62 -16.55 33.97
C HIS A 181 -10.50 -15.44 32.91
N GLY A 182 -9.85 -15.71 31.78
CA GLY A 182 -9.67 -14.75 30.69
C GLY A 182 -8.44 -13.85 30.83
N SER A 183 -7.60 -14.02 31.86
CA SER A 183 -6.35 -13.27 31.99
C SER A 183 -5.34 -13.74 30.95
N VAL A 184 -4.74 -12.79 30.24
CA VAL A 184 -3.80 -13.08 29.15
C VAL A 184 -2.47 -13.60 29.71
N LEU A 185 -2.12 -14.82 29.29
CA LEU A 185 -0.87 -15.52 29.65
C LEU A 185 0.22 -15.23 28.62
N VAL A 186 -0.15 -15.33 27.34
CA VAL A 186 0.75 -15.08 26.20
C VAL A 186 -0.01 -14.26 25.15
N GLU A 187 0.60 -13.18 24.67
CA GLU A 187 0.11 -12.38 23.55
C GLU A 187 0.95 -12.68 22.30
N ILE A 188 0.28 -12.81 21.16
CA ILE A 188 0.91 -13.07 19.86
C ILE A 188 0.35 -12.07 18.85
N LYS A 189 1.22 -11.29 18.22
CA LYS A 189 0.83 -10.29 17.23
C LYS A 189 1.46 -10.54 15.86
N ARG A 190 0.66 -10.32 14.82
CA ARG A 190 1.01 -10.41 13.40
C ARG A 190 1.73 -11.71 13.07
N VAL A 191 1.11 -12.82 13.45
CA VAL A 191 1.47 -14.14 12.92
C VAL A 191 1.09 -14.16 11.46
N ARG A 192 2.09 -14.32 10.58
CA ARG A 192 1.90 -14.36 9.14
C ARG A 192 1.92 -15.80 8.65
N ILE A 193 0.86 -16.18 7.94
CA ILE A 193 0.78 -17.40 7.14
C ILE A 193 0.92 -17.02 5.69
N THR A 194 1.88 -17.61 4.99
CA THR A 194 2.07 -17.40 3.55
C THR A 194 1.46 -18.58 2.81
N PHE A 195 0.55 -18.29 1.88
CA PHE A 195 -0.03 -19.28 1.00
C PHE A 195 0.93 -19.53 -0.16
N VAL A 196 1.38 -20.77 -0.26
CA VAL A 196 2.15 -21.28 -1.38
C VAL A 196 1.15 -21.75 -2.44
N ASN A 197 1.04 -20.99 -3.52
CA ASN A 197 0.31 -21.44 -4.70
C ASN A 197 1.15 -22.48 -5.43
N GLU A 198 0.49 -23.46 -6.07
CA GLU A 198 1.08 -24.03 -7.29
C GLU A 198 1.40 -22.86 -8.21
N THR A 199 2.66 -22.74 -8.63
CA THR A 199 3.26 -21.61 -9.35
C THR A 199 2.41 -21.13 -10.53
N SER A 200 1.46 -20.23 -10.27
CA SER A 200 1.03 -19.24 -11.24
C SER A 200 2.06 -18.12 -11.15
N MET A 201 2.90 -17.95 -12.17
CA MET A 201 3.79 -16.78 -12.26
C MET A 201 2.96 -15.53 -11.94
N ARG A 202 3.38 -14.75 -10.93
CA ARG A 202 2.63 -13.54 -10.57
C ARG A 202 2.74 -12.59 -11.75
N GLU A 203 1.68 -11.86 -12.09
CA GLU A 203 1.75 -10.85 -13.17
C GLU A 203 2.89 -9.84 -12.93
N ASN A 204 3.22 -9.57 -11.66
CA ASN A 204 4.37 -8.75 -11.26
C ASN A 204 5.75 -9.35 -11.62
N ASP A 205 5.86 -10.67 -11.81
CA ASP A 205 7.11 -11.31 -12.24
C ASP A 205 7.38 -11.11 -13.75
N LEU A 206 6.39 -10.65 -14.51
CA LEU A 206 6.50 -10.35 -15.94
C LEU A 206 6.79 -8.87 -16.23
N LEU A 207 6.74 -8.02 -15.20
CA LEU A 207 6.98 -6.59 -15.34
C LEU A 207 8.45 -6.27 -15.07
N PHE A 208 9.06 -5.58 -16.03
CA PHE A 208 10.43 -5.11 -15.95
C PHE A 208 10.46 -3.61 -16.14
N GLU A 209 11.30 -2.96 -15.36
CA GLU A 209 11.63 -1.54 -15.52
C GLU A 209 13.13 -1.37 -15.71
N ASN A 210 13.50 -0.27 -16.36
CA ASN A 210 14.88 0.15 -16.43
C ASN A 210 15.20 1.03 -15.22
N SER A 211 16.30 0.71 -14.53
CA SER A 211 16.82 1.47 -13.40
C SER A 211 18.22 2.00 -13.69
N TRP A 212 18.58 3.14 -13.10
CA TRP A 212 19.85 3.80 -13.35
C TRP A 212 20.75 3.73 -12.12
N LYS A 213 21.93 3.13 -12.28
CA LYS A 213 22.92 3.00 -11.20
C LYS A 213 24.14 3.86 -11.49
N GLU A 214 24.56 4.65 -10.51
CA GLU A 214 25.73 5.53 -10.65
C GLU A 214 27.01 4.67 -10.86
N LYS A 215 27.75 4.96 -11.94
CA LYS A 215 29.07 4.38 -12.24
C LYS A 215 30.14 5.41 -11.90
N ILE A 216 31.06 5.04 -11.01
CA ILE A 216 32.26 5.82 -10.73
C ILE A 216 33.34 5.40 -11.72
N LEU A 217 33.81 6.33 -12.56
CA LEU A 217 34.91 6.07 -13.48
C LEU A 217 36.22 5.83 -12.72
N SER A 218 36.98 4.83 -13.15
CA SER A 218 38.30 4.51 -12.59
C SER A 218 39.34 5.60 -12.87
N GLN A 219 40.11 5.99 -11.85
CA GLN A 219 41.12 7.05 -11.89
C GLN A 219 42.25 6.87 -12.93
N ALA A 220 42.43 5.67 -13.48
CA ALA A 220 43.41 5.41 -14.54
C ALA A 220 43.10 6.13 -15.87
N ILE A 221 41.81 6.41 -16.16
CA ILE A 221 41.36 7.05 -17.41
C ILE A 221 41.70 8.56 -17.42
N GLN A 222 41.76 9.20 -16.25
CA GLN A 222 42.01 10.64 -16.13
C GLN A 222 43.42 11.07 -16.61
N ASN A 223 44.37 10.13 -16.71
CA ASN A 223 45.78 10.38 -17.02
C ASN A 223 46.19 10.06 -18.47
N SER A 224 45.33 9.41 -19.26
CA SER A 224 45.59 9.03 -20.66
C SER A 224 44.67 9.82 -21.60
N ARG A 225 44.97 11.11 -21.80
CA ARG A 225 44.13 12.04 -22.59
C ARG A 225 44.52 12.11 -24.07
N GLU A 226 44.59 10.98 -24.77
CA GLU A 226 44.55 11.06 -26.23
C GLU A 226 43.11 11.24 -26.68
N ALA A 227 42.80 12.43 -27.21
CA ALA A 227 41.47 12.76 -27.69
C ALA A 227 41.11 11.86 -28.88
N CYS A 228 39.95 11.21 -28.83
CA CYS A 228 39.48 10.32 -29.88
C CYS A 228 39.03 11.12 -31.14
N ARG A 229 39.28 10.53 -32.31
CA ARG A 229 38.93 11.11 -33.62
C ARG A 229 37.60 10.55 -34.11
N PHE A 230 36.61 11.42 -34.30
CA PHE A 230 35.26 11.01 -34.69
C PHE A 230 34.78 11.66 -36.00
N ALA A 231 33.89 10.95 -36.71
CA ALA A 231 32.91 11.60 -37.58
C ALA A 231 31.68 11.97 -36.73
N VAL A 232 31.35 13.26 -36.64
CA VAL A 232 30.30 13.80 -35.77
C VAL A 232 29.15 14.29 -36.63
N PHE A 233 28.02 13.61 -36.56
CA PHE A 233 26.76 14.04 -37.13
C PHE A 233 26.13 15.01 -36.12
N ALA A 234 26.41 16.31 -36.31
CA ALA A 234 26.25 17.36 -35.31
C ALA A 234 24.80 17.81 -35.14
N ASP A 235 24.37 17.97 -33.89
CA ASP A 235 23.06 18.49 -33.53
C ASP A 235 22.92 20.00 -33.76
N GLU A 236 21.68 20.48 -33.76
CA GLU A 236 21.35 21.89 -33.94
C GLU A 236 21.32 22.69 -32.62
N ILE A 237 21.19 22.04 -31.46
CA ILE A 237 21.02 22.72 -30.16
C ILE A 237 22.35 23.01 -29.44
N GLY A 238 23.48 22.57 -30.00
CA GLY A 238 24.83 22.94 -29.59
C GLY A 238 25.58 21.94 -28.69
N VAL A 239 25.11 20.70 -28.52
CA VAL A 239 25.84 19.65 -27.77
C VAL A 239 27.21 19.39 -28.41
N SER A 240 27.21 19.13 -29.72
CA SER A 240 28.40 18.93 -30.56
C SER A 240 29.36 20.12 -30.51
N HIS A 241 28.83 21.34 -30.49
CA HIS A 241 29.62 22.56 -30.38
C HIS A 241 30.40 22.62 -29.06
N HIS A 242 29.74 22.34 -27.93
CA HIS A 242 30.41 22.32 -26.62
C HIS A 242 31.40 21.16 -26.48
N LEU A 243 31.11 20.02 -27.10
CA LEU A 243 31.96 18.83 -27.08
C LEU A 243 33.23 19.01 -27.93
N LYS A 244 33.21 19.85 -28.97
CA LYS A 244 34.30 20.04 -29.93
C LYS A 244 35.68 20.26 -29.29
N LYS A 245 35.76 20.96 -28.16
CA LYS A 245 37.04 21.25 -27.46
C LYS A 245 37.68 20.00 -26.81
N TYR A 246 36.91 18.92 -26.64
CA TYR A 246 37.36 17.67 -26.04
C TYR A 246 37.71 16.59 -27.08
N LEU A 247 37.33 16.79 -28.35
CA LEU A 247 37.58 15.83 -29.43
C LEU A 247 38.93 16.09 -30.12
N HIS A 248 39.44 15.09 -30.83
CA HIS A 248 40.64 15.26 -31.65
C HIS A 248 40.43 16.35 -32.70
N LYS A 249 41.47 17.15 -32.99
CA LYS A 249 41.44 18.22 -34.01
C LYS A 249 41.05 17.75 -35.42
N ASP A 250 41.33 16.48 -35.72
CA ASP A 250 41.01 15.86 -37.02
C ASP A 250 39.62 15.20 -37.03
N SER A 251 38.76 15.50 -36.05
CA SER A 251 37.35 15.09 -36.06
C SER A 251 36.56 15.93 -37.05
N LYS A 252 35.64 15.30 -37.77
CA LYS A 252 34.83 15.97 -38.80
C LYS A 252 33.41 16.18 -38.31
N PHE A 253 32.85 17.37 -38.53
CA PHE A 253 31.48 17.70 -38.16
C PHE A 253 30.62 17.80 -39.42
N LEU A 254 29.52 17.07 -39.43
CA LEU A 254 28.52 17.04 -40.50
C LEU A 254 27.23 17.67 -40.01
N ILE A 255 26.72 18.61 -40.79
CA ILE A 255 25.52 19.39 -40.50
C ILE A 255 24.31 18.70 -41.18
N TYR A 256 23.17 18.62 -40.49
CA TYR A 256 22.00 17.86 -40.95
C TYR A 256 21.41 18.41 -42.25
N GLU A 257 21.31 19.73 -42.37
CA GLU A 257 20.71 20.45 -43.50
C GLU A 257 21.45 20.18 -44.82
N ASP A 258 22.74 19.88 -44.77
CA ASP A 258 23.51 19.53 -45.97
C ASP A 258 23.19 18.13 -46.48
N TRP A 259 22.78 17.22 -45.61
CA TRP A 259 22.24 15.92 -45.98
C TRP A 259 20.79 16.05 -46.45
N GLU A 260 19.97 16.83 -45.74
CA GLU A 260 18.55 16.99 -46.08
C GLU A 260 18.34 17.59 -47.49
N LYS A 261 19.17 18.56 -47.89
CA LYS A 261 19.12 19.13 -49.25
C LYS A 261 19.27 18.08 -50.36
N LEU A 262 19.99 16.98 -50.11
CA LEU A 262 20.21 15.91 -51.09
C LEU A 262 18.96 15.06 -51.33
N LEU A 263 18.02 15.06 -50.38
CA LEU A 263 16.75 14.34 -50.50
C LEU A 263 15.79 14.96 -51.54
N GLY A 264 16.08 16.15 -52.05
CA GLY A 264 15.31 16.79 -53.14
C GLY A 264 15.81 16.48 -54.56
N SER A 265 16.84 15.63 -54.73
CA SER A 265 17.46 15.34 -56.03
C SER A 265 16.74 14.25 -56.84
N GLN A 266 17.13 14.04 -58.11
CA GLN A 266 16.52 13.01 -58.99
C GLN A 266 16.73 11.55 -58.51
N SER A 267 17.67 11.31 -57.59
CA SER A 267 17.93 10.00 -56.96
C SER A 267 18.33 10.17 -55.48
N PRO A 268 17.39 10.58 -54.63
CA PRO A 268 17.69 11.16 -53.32
C PRO A 268 18.34 10.18 -52.35
N GLU A 269 17.89 8.93 -52.32
CA GLU A 269 18.42 7.89 -51.43
C GLU A 269 19.87 7.50 -51.76
N LEU A 270 20.20 7.37 -53.06
CA LEU A 270 21.54 6.98 -53.48
C LEU A 270 22.55 8.11 -53.25
N ALA A 271 22.15 9.36 -53.52
CA ALA A 271 22.97 10.54 -53.26
C ALA A 271 23.25 10.72 -51.77
N ALA A 272 22.22 10.61 -50.93
CA ALA A 272 22.30 10.69 -49.48
C ALA A 272 23.20 9.58 -48.89
N LYS A 273 23.01 8.32 -49.32
CA LYS A 273 23.85 7.18 -48.92
C LYS A 273 25.32 7.40 -49.30
N ASN A 274 25.59 7.80 -50.55
CA ASN A 274 26.95 8.02 -51.03
C ASN A 274 27.65 9.15 -50.25
N LYS A 275 26.91 10.21 -49.90
CA LYS A 275 27.43 11.29 -49.07
C LYS A 275 27.86 10.75 -47.70
N ILE A 276 26.97 10.06 -46.98
CA ILE A 276 27.30 9.47 -45.67
C ILE A 276 28.52 8.55 -45.77
N LYS A 277 28.56 7.68 -46.79
CA LYS A 277 29.69 6.76 -47.02
C LYS A 277 31.01 7.47 -47.23
N GLN A 278 31.04 8.53 -48.03
CA GLN A 278 32.23 9.35 -48.25
C GLN A 278 32.70 10.02 -46.96
N GLU A 279 31.76 10.52 -46.16
CA GLU A 279 32.06 11.27 -44.95
C GLU A 279 32.64 10.41 -43.83
N VAL A 280 32.22 9.15 -43.73
CA VAL A 280 32.73 8.19 -42.74
C VAL A 280 33.88 7.32 -43.25
N GLN A 281 34.35 7.51 -44.48
CA GLN A 281 35.36 6.64 -45.11
C GLN A 281 36.64 6.53 -44.27
N ASP A 282 37.14 7.64 -43.73
CA ASP A 282 38.39 7.71 -42.97
C ASP A 282 38.21 7.64 -41.45
N TYR A 283 36.99 7.33 -40.97
CA TYR A 283 36.64 7.31 -39.55
C TYR A 283 36.10 5.94 -39.13
N ASN A 284 36.59 5.40 -38.02
CA ASN A 284 36.07 4.15 -37.45
C ASN A 284 35.04 4.42 -36.34
N ASP A 285 35.15 5.56 -35.67
CA ASP A 285 34.26 5.95 -34.58
C ASP A 285 33.36 7.10 -35.01
N VAL A 286 32.06 6.96 -34.76
CA VAL A 286 31.02 7.90 -35.17
C VAL A 286 30.24 8.38 -33.96
N LEU A 287 30.01 9.69 -33.86
CA LEU A 287 29.04 10.28 -32.94
C LEU A 287 27.81 10.69 -33.74
N PHE A 288 26.64 10.16 -33.37
CA PHE A 288 25.38 10.49 -34.03
C PHE A 288 24.51 11.35 -33.12
N MET A 289 24.27 12.60 -33.52
CA MET A 289 23.51 13.60 -32.74
C MET A 289 22.40 14.29 -33.55
N TRP A 290 22.17 13.92 -34.81
CA TRP A 290 21.06 14.44 -35.63
C TRP A 290 19.66 14.12 -35.08
N GLY A 291 19.58 13.22 -34.09
CA GLY A 291 18.34 12.96 -33.36
C GLY A 291 17.96 14.06 -32.37
N ILE A 292 18.85 15.01 -32.09
CA ILE A 292 18.64 16.02 -31.06
C ILE A 292 17.93 17.25 -31.64
N GLU A 293 16.61 17.31 -31.43
CA GLU A 293 15.72 18.38 -31.90
C GLU A 293 14.65 18.69 -30.83
N ARG A 294 14.02 19.86 -30.89
CA ARG A 294 12.88 20.25 -30.04
C ARG A 294 11.63 20.46 -30.88
N LEU A 295 10.67 19.55 -30.79
CA LEU A 295 9.49 19.50 -31.67
C LEU A 295 8.15 19.82 -30.98
N ASN A 296 8.16 20.44 -29.79
CA ASN A 296 6.95 20.62 -28.97
C ASN A 296 5.88 21.49 -29.61
N GLU A 297 6.30 22.45 -30.44
CA GLU A 297 5.41 23.43 -31.08
C GLU A 297 4.93 22.97 -32.47
N GLU A 298 5.43 21.82 -32.94
CA GLU A 298 5.15 21.29 -34.27
C GLU A 298 3.89 20.41 -34.29
N ASN A 299 3.28 20.27 -35.46
CA ASN A 299 2.16 19.35 -35.62
C ASN A 299 2.62 17.89 -35.70
N ALA A 300 1.70 16.95 -35.46
CA ALA A 300 2.03 15.52 -35.45
C ALA A 300 2.65 15.01 -36.77
N ASP A 301 2.23 15.55 -37.92
CA ASP A 301 2.77 15.16 -39.23
C ASP A 301 4.24 15.55 -39.40
N ILE A 302 4.62 16.75 -38.93
CA ILE A 302 6.01 17.23 -38.95
C ILE A 302 6.85 16.38 -38.01
N VAL A 303 6.35 16.11 -36.80
CA VAL A 303 7.03 15.24 -35.82
C VAL A 303 7.33 13.86 -36.41
N ILE A 304 6.32 13.19 -36.99
CA ILE A 304 6.47 11.87 -37.60
C ILE A 304 7.46 11.91 -38.77
N ARG A 305 7.43 12.98 -39.57
CA ARG A 305 8.35 13.15 -40.70
C ARG A 305 9.79 13.33 -40.23
N SER A 306 10.05 14.15 -39.21
CA SER A 306 11.38 14.34 -38.62
C SER A 306 11.92 13.04 -38.01
N LEU A 307 11.10 12.31 -37.25
CA LEU A 307 11.43 10.97 -36.73
C LEU A 307 11.84 10.01 -37.87
N SER A 308 11.03 9.94 -38.93
CA SER A 308 11.26 9.04 -40.06
C SER A 308 12.54 9.37 -40.82
N LYS A 309 12.81 10.66 -41.08
CA LYS A 309 14.04 11.12 -41.73
C LYS A 309 15.27 10.80 -40.89
N CYS A 310 15.20 11.02 -39.57
CA CYS A 310 16.32 10.74 -38.68
C CYS A 310 16.64 9.25 -38.61
N CYS A 311 15.61 8.39 -38.52
CA CYS A 311 15.77 6.93 -38.62
C CYS A 311 16.38 6.49 -39.95
N GLU A 312 15.97 7.10 -41.07
CA GLU A 312 16.53 6.79 -42.39
C GLU A 312 18.00 7.22 -42.50
N ALA A 313 18.37 8.39 -42.00
CA ALA A 313 19.77 8.83 -41.93
C ALA A 313 20.62 7.86 -41.09
N PHE A 314 20.12 7.44 -39.92
CA PHE A 314 20.79 6.48 -39.05
C PHE A 314 20.93 5.11 -39.72
N ARG A 315 19.91 4.64 -40.43
CA ARG A 315 19.94 3.40 -41.22
C ARG A 315 21.01 3.45 -42.31
N GLN A 316 21.10 4.56 -43.05
CA GLN A 316 22.10 4.75 -44.10
C GLN A 316 23.53 4.76 -43.53
N LEU A 317 23.73 5.38 -42.37
CA LEU A 317 25.00 5.34 -41.64
C LEU A 317 25.40 3.90 -41.28
N ILE A 318 24.48 3.12 -40.71
CA ILE A 318 24.76 1.72 -40.36
C ILE A 318 25.16 0.94 -41.62
N ILE A 319 24.41 1.08 -42.72
CA ILE A 319 24.74 0.40 -44.00
C ILE A 319 26.13 0.81 -44.49
N ALA A 320 26.47 2.09 -44.44
CA ALA A 320 27.78 2.59 -44.87
C ALA A 320 28.93 2.01 -44.03
N LEU A 321 28.73 1.86 -42.72
CA LEU A 321 29.73 1.30 -41.81
C LEU A 321 29.86 -0.23 -41.94
N ARG A 322 28.77 -0.96 -42.22
CA ARG A 322 28.80 -2.41 -42.48
C ARG A 322 29.58 -2.79 -43.74
N GLU A 323 29.68 -1.87 -44.71
CA GLU A 323 30.48 -2.06 -45.92
C GLU A 323 32.00 -1.89 -45.65
N LYS A 324 32.42 -1.45 -44.45
CA LYS A 324 33.83 -1.30 -44.09
C LYS A 324 34.42 -2.61 -43.57
N THR A 325 35.70 -2.81 -43.83
CA THR A 325 36.47 -3.97 -43.33
C THR A 325 37.07 -3.73 -41.93
N SER A 326 37.20 -2.47 -41.52
CA SER A 326 37.65 -2.09 -40.18
C SER A 326 36.52 -2.20 -39.17
N ARG A 327 36.88 -2.47 -37.91
CA ARG A 327 35.92 -2.47 -36.81
C ARG A 327 35.49 -1.03 -36.53
N CYS A 328 34.17 -0.80 -36.50
CA CYS A 328 33.60 0.53 -36.31
C CYS A 328 32.83 0.63 -34.99
N SER A 329 32.63 1.86 -34.51
CA SER A 329 31.75 2.16 -33.39
C SER A 329 30.80 3.31 -33.72
N ILE A 330 29.60 3.26 -33.14
CA ILE A 330 28.59 4.32 -33.19
C ILE A 330 28.20 4.65 -31.76
N ARG A 331 28.40 5.91 -31.37
CA ARG A 331 27.84 6.48 -30.14
C ARG A 331 26.64 7.33 -30.51
N LEU A 332 25.45 6.84 -30.20
CA LEU A 332 24.21 7.59 -30.36
C LEU A 332 24.07 8.51 -29.14
N ILE A 333 24.09 9.83 -29.36
CA ILE A 333 23.89 10.80 -28.29
C ILE A 333 22.46 11.32 -28.38
N THR A 334 21.72 11.19 -27.29
CA THR A 334 20.37 11.73 -27.14
C THR A 334 20.36 12.81 -26.05
N TYR A 335 19.32 13.62 -26.05
CA TYR A 335 19.19 14.75 -25.13
C TYR A 335 17.85 14.70 -24.42
N ARG A 336 17.89 14.52 -23.10
CA ARG A 336 16.71 14.48 -22.20
C ARG A 336 15.65 13.47 -22.67
N THR A 337 16.10 12.29 -23.06
CA THR A 337 15.23 11.18 -23.51
C THR A 337 15.00 10.12 -22.42
N THR A 338 15.65 10.27 -21.27
CA THR A 338 15.61 9.31 -20.15
C THR A 338 14.89 9.88 -18.93
N ASP A 339 14.14 9.04 -18.21
CA ASP A 339 13.57 9.34 -16.88
C ASP A 339 12.67 10.60 -16.83
N ARG A 340 12.41 11.13 -15.62
CA ARG A 340 11.51 12.28 -15.32
C ARG A 340 11.98 13.63 -15.89
N ILE A 341 13.07 13.69 -16.64
CA ILE A 341 13.63 14.94 -17.19
C ILE A 341 13.17 15.23 -18.62
N VAL A 342 12.40 14.33 -19.23
CA VAL A 342 11.79 14.52 -20.54
C VAL A 342 10.83 15.72 -20.49
N ASP A 343 11.16 16.79 -21.21
CA ASP A 343 10.36 18.01 -21.31
C ASP A 343 10.03 18.41 -22.76
N HIS A 344 10.49 17.63 -23.74
CA HIS A 344 10.20 17.88 -25.15
C HIS A 344 10.17 16.62 -26.01
N ILE A 345 9.51 16.72 -27.16
CA ILE A 345 9.49 15.68 -28.19
C ILE A 345 10.79 15.77 -29.01
N ASN A 346 11.45 14.62 -29.18
CA ASN A 346 12.78 14.52 -29.76
C ASN A 346 12.87 13.27 -30.68
N PRO A 347 13.44 13.38 -31.89
CA PRO A 347 13.64 12.23 -32.77
C PRO A 347 14.46 11.07 -32.15
N GLY A 348 15.31 11.37 -31.19
CA GLY A 348 16.11 10.41 -30.42
C GLY A 348 15.30 9.29 -29.76
N PHE A 349 14.02 9.50 -29.43
CA PHE A 349 13.16 8.44 -28.86
C PHE A 349 13.07 7.21 -29.76
N ALA A 350 12.91 7.40 -31.08
CA ALA A 350 12.85 6.30 -32.04
C ALA A 350 14.22 5.65 -32.27
N LEU A 351 15.30 6.44 -32.19
CA LEU A 351 16.65 5.95 -32.41
C LEU A 351 17.12 5.00 -31.29
N CYS A 352 16.70 5.20 -30.04
CA CYS A 352 17.07 4.31 -28.94
C CYS A 352 16.60 2.86 -29.20
N GLY A 353 15.34 2.68 -29.59
CA GLY A 353 14.80 1.36 -29.94
C GLY A 353 15.49 0.77 -31.16
N MET A 354 15.73 1.57 -32.20
CA MET A 354 16.43 1.13 -33.41
C MET A 354 17.88 0.71 -33.12
N ALA A 355 18.61 1.48 -32.32
CA ALA A 355 19.98 1.17 -31.92
C ALA A 355 20.07 -0.14 -31.14
N ARG A 356 19.12 -0.42 -30.22
CA ARG A 356 19.02 -1.70 -29.51
C ARG A 356 18.85 -2.88 -30.47
N SER A 357 18.01 -2.75 -31.51
CA SER A 357 17.88 -3.79 -32.54
C SER A 357 19.18 -3.96 -33.32
N CYS A 358 19.82 -2.87 -33.73
CA CYS A 358 21.09 -2.93 -34.46
C CYS A 358 22.22 -3.55 -33.63
N MET A 359 22.23 -3.36 -32.32
CA MET A 359 23.18 -4.02 -31.42
C MET A 359 23.08 -5.55 -31.44
N ALA A 360 21.86 -6.07 -31.60
CA ALA A 360 21.62 -7.50 -31.71
C ALA A 360 21.96 -8.05 -33.11
N GLU A 361 21.74 -7.25 -34.16
CA GLU A 361 21.84 -7.70 -35.56
C GLU A 361 23.20 -7.41 -36.23
N ALA A 362 23.84 -6.30 -35.90
CA ALA A 362 25.07 -5.80 -36.55
C ALA A 362 26.27 -5.85 -35.59
N THR A 363 26.58 -7.05 -35.09
CA THR A 363 27.64 -7.29 -34.09
C THR A 363 29.05 -6.86 -34.50
N GLU A 364 29.28 -6.63 -35.80
CA GLU A 364 30.50 -6.07 -36.37
C GLU A 364 30.73 -4.59 -35.99
N ILE A 365 29.66 -3.86 -35.62
CA ILE A 365 29.69 -2.47 -35.17
C ILE A 365 29.44 -2.44 -33.66
N ALA A 366 30.27 -1.71 -32.92
CA ALA A 366 30.04 -1.47 -31.51
C ALA A 366 29.09 -0.27 -31.34
N PHE A 367 27.94 -0.45 -30.69
CA PHE A 367 27.03 0.65 -30.40
C PHE A 367 27.04 1.00 -28.92
N GLN A 368 26.79 2.27 -28.61
CA GLN A 368 26.41 2.72 -27.28
C GLN A 368 25.45 3.90 -27.40
N ILE A 369 24.43 3.92 -26.54
CA ILE A 369 23.47 4.99 -26.40
C ILE A 369 23.87 5.80 -25.17
N ILE A 370 24.00 7.12 -25.32
CA ILE A 370 24.35 8.04 -24.24
C ILE A 370 23.33 9.18 -24.24
N ASP A 371 22.48 9.22 -23.22
CA ASP A 371 21.55 10.33 -23.01
C ASP A 371 22.18 11.37 -22.07
N ILE A 372 22.12 12.65 -22.46
CA ILE A 372 22.62 13.76 -21.64
C ILE A 372 21.47 14.66 -21.17
N SER A 373 21.55 15.08 -19.91
CA SER A 373 20.47 15.85 -19.26
C SER A 373 20.57 17.35 -19.53
N SER A 374 21.78 17.88 -19.74
CA SER A 374 21.99 19.30 -20.01
C SER A 374 23.20 19.57 -20.92
N THR A 375 23.28 20.79 -21.46
CA THR A 375 24.43 21.29 -22.22
C THR A 375 25.46 21.99 -21.32
N ARG A 376 25.33 21.87 -19.99
CA ARG A 376 26.25 22.49 -19.04
C ARG A 376 27.64 21.85 -19.13
N THR A 377 28.67 22.61 -18.76
CA THR A 377 30.07 22.16 -18.88
C THR A 377 30.35 20.84 -18.16
N MET A 378 29.68 20.59 -17.03
CA MET A 378 29.84 19.35 -16.26
C MET A 378 29.34 18.11 -17.00
N ASP A 379 28.16 18.16 -17.62
CA ASP A 379 27.60 17.05 -18.39
C ASP A 379 28.40 16.80 -19.68
N ILE A 380 28.84 17.88 -20.34
CA ILE A 380 29.69 17.77 -21.54
C ILE A 380 31.07 17.21 -21.18
N SER A 381 31.62 17.55 -20.01
CA SER A 381 32.88 16.96 -19.54
C SER A 381 32.71 15.47 -19.23
N ALA A 382 31.65 15.09 -18.53
CA ALA A 382 31.34 13.69 -18.26
C ALA A 382 31.11 12.90 -19.56
N LEU A 383 30.45 13.50 -20.56
CA LEU A 383 30.31 12.92 -21.90
C LEU A 383 31.68 12.67 -22.54
N ALA A 384 32.59 13.64 -22.49
CA ALA A 384 33.95 13.46 -23.00
C ALA A 384 34.69 12.33 -22.28
N ASP A 385 34.54 12.20 -20.96
CA ASP A 385 35.14 11.11 -20.19
C ASP A 385 34.59 9.73 -20.63
N VAL A 386 33.27 9.62 -20.87
CA VAL A 386 32.64 8.40 -21.39
C VAL A 386 33.14 8.05 -22.79
N LEU A 387 33.42 9.03 -23.65
CA LEU A 387 33.90 8.77 -25.01
C LEU A 387 35.32 8.21 -25.05
N VAL A 388 36.15 8.50 -24.04
CA VAL A 388 37.50 7.94 -23.88
C VAL A 388 37.46 6.55 -23.21
N ASP A 389 36.40 6.24 -22.46
CA ASP A 389 36.22 4.93 -21.85
C ASP A 389 36.00 3.82 -22.91
N SER A 390 36.94 2.89 -22.97
CA SER A 390 36.97 1.77 -23.92
C SER A 390 35.95 0.65 -23.61
N GLU A 391 35.23 0.73 -22.49
CA GLU A 391 34.24 -0.27 -22.04
C GLU A 391 32.87 -0.19 -22.74
N VAL A 392 32.86 0.12 -24.03
CA VAL A 392 31.65 0.24 -24.88
C VAL A 392 30.70 -0.95 -24.71
N LYS A 393 31.27 -2.16 -24.66
CA LYS A 393 30.51 -3.42 -24.62
C LYS A 393 29.90 -3.72 -23.26
N ASN A 394 30.46 -3.19 -22.19
CA ASN A 394 30.00 -3.49 -20.83
C ASN A 394 28.79 -2.60 -20.46
N TYR A 395 28.72 -1.40 -21.04
CA TYR A 395 27.72 -0.39 -20.72
C TYR A 395 27.09 0.14 -22.02
N PRO A 396 26.12 -0.59 -22.57
CA PRO A 396 25.50 -0.22 -23.85
C PRO A 396 24.62 1.03 -23.76
N GLU A 397 24.09 1.32 -22.57
CA GLU A 397 23.22 2.46 -22.31
C GLU A 397 23.73 3.25 -21.10
N ILE A 398 23.97 4.54 -21.32
CA ILE A 398 24.50 5.47 -20.34
C ILE A 398 23.58 6.68 -20.24
N TRP A 399 23.37 7.18 -19.03
CA TRP A 399 22.71 8.44 -18.77
C TRP A 399 23.63 9.37 -18.00
N ILE A 400 23.71 10.64 -18.40
CA ILE A 400 24.55 11.65 -17.76
C ILE A 400 23.66 12.75 -17.21
N ASN A 401 23.78 13.01 -15.92
CA ASN A 401 23.03 14.05 -15.23
C ASN A 401 23.89 14.73 -14.17
N GLU A 402 23.96 16.06 -14.21
CA GLU A 402 24.73 16.89 -13.28
C GLU A 402 26.20 16.43 -13.10
N GLY A 403 26.84 16.06 -14.22
CA GLY A 403 28.23 15.60 -14.27
C GLY A 403 28.45 14.16 -13.77
N ARG A 404 27.38 13.46 -13.39
CA ARG A 404 27.43 12.06 -12.95
C ARG A 404 27.03 11.13 -14.08
N ILE A 405 27.58 9.92 -14.06
CA ILE A 405 27.39 8.90 -15.09
C ILE A 405 26.61 7.74 -14.49
N TYR A 406 25.53 7.35 -15.15
CA TYR A 406 24.66 6.26 -14.75
C TYR A 406 24.61 5.20 -15.84
N ILE A 407 24.50 3.94 -15.42
CA ILE A 407 24.37 2.78 -16.31
C ILE A 407 22.99 2.15 -16.13
N SER A 408 22.46 1.62 -17.22
CA SER A 408 21.17 0.95 -17.30
C SER A 408 21.23 -0.45 -16.64
N GLU A 409 20.28 -0.74 -15.75
CA GLU A 409 20.05 -2.04 -15.13
C GLU A 409 18.56 -2.40 -15.21
N ILE A 410 18.24 -3.50 -15.90
CA ILE A 410 16.88 -4.04 -15.96
C ILE A 410 16.57 -4.74 -14.62
N ARG A 411 15.46 -4.35 -13.98
CA ARG A 411 15.00 -4.94 -12.72
C ARG A 411 13.52 -5.30 -12.82
N HIS A 412 13.09 -6.26 -12.00
CA HIS A 412 11.66 -6.54 -11.84
C HIS A 412 10.96 -5.35 -11.19
N SER A 413 9.86 -4.91 -11.79
CA SER A 413 9.02 -3.86 -11.21
C SER A 413 8.33 -4.43 -9.98
N GLN A 414 8.58 -3.84 -8.81
CA GLN A 414 7.81 -4.16 -7.62
C GLN A 414 6.47 -3.44 -7.74
N GLY A 415 5.41 -4.20 -8.03
CA GLY A 415 4.04 -3.70 -7.98
C GLY A 415 3.70 -3.28 -6.56
N ASN A 416 3.96 -2.03 -6.22
CA ASN A 416 3.27 -1.40 -5.10
C ASN A 416 1.83 -1.18 -5.58
N ASP A 417 0.92 -1.93 -4.98
CA ASP A 417 -0.54 -1.80 -5.10
C ASP A 417 -1.04 -0.50 -4.43
N THR A 418 -0.29 0.60 -4.58
CA THR A 418 -0.69 1.93 -4.15
C THR A 418 -1.65 2.49 -5.19
N SER A 419 -2.91 2.10 -5.07
CA SER A 419 -4.06 3.03 -4.99
C SER A 419 -3.90 4.39 -5.68
N TYR A 420 -3.69 4.45 -7.00
CA TYR A 420 -3.75 5.71 -7.76
C TYR A 420 -4.46 5.55 -9.12
N ILE A 421 -5.48 4.70 -9.16
CA ILE A 421 -6.46 4.72 -10.25
C ILE A 421 -7.86 4.85 -9.65
N HIS A 422 -8.13 6.00 -9.07
CA HIS A 422 -9.49 6.54 -9.17
C HIS A 422 -9.40 7.68 -10.19
N PRO A 423 -10.00 7.55 -11.38
CA PRO A 423 -10.31 8.73 -12.17
C PRO A 423 -11.11 9.65 -11.25
N LEU A 424 -10.63 10.88 -11.01
CA LEU A 424 -11.44 11.91 -10.35
C LEU A 424 -12.65 12.17 -11.26
N GLN A 425 -13.70 11.38 -11.07
CA GLN A 425 -15.00 11.63 -11.67
C GLN A 425 -15.64 12.74 -10.82
N SER A 426 -15.92 13.89 -11.45
CA SER A 426 -16.71 14.95 -10.82
C SER A 426 -18.10 14.40 -10.54
N PHE A 427 -18.39 14.08 -9.27
CA PHE A 427 -19.72 13.63 -8.86
C PHE A 427 -20.69 14.82 -8.84
N GLU A 428 -21.42 15.04 -9.95
CA GLU A 428 -22.58 15.94 -9.97
C GLU A 428 -23.78 15.36 -9.21
N ASN A 429 -23.73 14.07 -8.83
CA ASN A 429 -24.61 13.44 -7.87
C ASN A 429 -23.85 12.30 -7.18
N PRO A 430 -23.29 12.49 -5.98
CA PRO A 430 -22.80 11.36 -5.22
C PRO A 430 -24.03 10.52 -4.89
N GLY A 431 -24.06 9.26 -5.31
CA GLY A 431 -25.13 8.33 -4.91
C GLY A 431 -25.26 8.26 -3.39
N GLU A 432 -26.22 7.47 -2.89
CA GLU A 432 -26.30 7.25 -1.44
C GLU A 432 -24.95 6.72 -0.92
N PHE A 433 -24.49 7.24 0.22
CA PHE A 433 -23.22 6.84 0.82
C PHE A 433 -23.37 6.62 2.31
N THR A 434 -22.50 5.79 2.87
CA THR A 434 -22.37 5.54 4.31
C THR A 434 -20.96 5.91 4.77
N LEU A 435 -20.88 6.52 5.95
CA LEU A 435 -19.63 6.84 6.60
C LEU A 435 -19.14 5.66 7.46
N TYR A 436 -17.84 5.45 7.39
CA TYR A 436 -17.11 4.42 8.12
C TYR A 436 -15.97 5.05 8.91
N THR A 437 -15.56 4.38 9.97
CA THR A 437 -14.37 4.69 10.76
C THR A 437 -13.45 3.46 10.84
N SER A 438 -12.15 3.70 10.99
CA SER A 438 -11.13 2.66 11.13
C SER A 438 -11.13 1.98 12.49
N GLU A 439 -11.69 2.61 13.53
CA GLU A 439 -11.72 2.07 14.89
C GLU A 439 -13.15 1.87 15.39
N PRO A 440 -13.47 0.79 16.11
CA PRO A 440 -14.84 0.54 16.57
C PRO A 440 -15.28 1.50 17.68
N TYR A 441 -14.34 2.04 18.47
CA TYR A 441 -14.61 2.83 19.69
C TYR A 441 -14.22 4.31 19.56
N GLU A 442 -13.79 4.75 18.38
CA GLU A 442 -13.36 6.12 18.15
C GLU A 442 -13.68 6.51 16.70
N ALA A 443 -14.16 7.74 16.47
CA ALA A 443 -14.34 8.27 15.12
C ALA A 443 -12.98 8.67 14.53
N ARG A 444 -12.22 7.68 14.09
CA ARG A 444 -10.89 7.81 13.50
C ARG A 444 -10.89 7.51 12.00
N ASP A 445 -10.07 8.23 11.24
CA ASP A 445 -9.89 8.11 9.78
C ASP A 445 -11.22 7.96 9.03
N VAL A 446 -12.18 8.85 9.29
CA VAL A 446 -13.54 8.72 8.73
C VAL A 446 -13.51 8.82 7.21
N PHE A 447 -14.13 7.85 6.54
CA PHE A 447 -14.24 7.79 5.09
C PHE A 447 -15.66 7.40 4.64
N ALA A 448 -15.98 7.63 3.37
CA ALA A 448 -17.28 7.33 2.79
C ALA A 448 -17.17 6.22 1.74
N GLU A 449 -18.16 5.34 1.70
CA GLU A 449 -18.35 4.41 0.58
C GLU A 449 -19.77 4.55 0.04
N LEU A 450 -19.92 4.36 -1.28
CA LEU A 450 -21.23 4.32 -1.92
C LEU A 450 -22.02 3.11 -1.42
N SER A 451 -23.30 3.33 -1.18
CA SER A 451 -24.24 2.34 -0.68
C SER A 451 -25.05 1.79 -1.85
N ASP A 452 -24.91 0.49 -2.12
CA ASP A 452 -25.77 -0.25 -3.05
C ASP A 452 -27.14 -0.53 -2.41
N ASN A 453 -27.90 0.52 -2.11
CA ASN A 453 -29.25 0.34 -1.62
C ASN A 453 -30.20 0.16 -2.81
N ALA A 454 -30.74 -1.07 -2.94
CA ALA A 454 -31.95 -1.29 -3.70
C ALA A 454 -33.08 -0.41 -3.13
N ASN A 455 -33.85 0.24 -4.01
CA ASN A 455 -35.03 1.05 -3.67
C ASN A 455 -36.05 0.24 -2.85
N THR A 456 -35.83 0.12 -1.56
CA THR A 456 -36.76 -0.50 -0.62
C THR A 456 -37.88 0.50 -0.33
N PRO A 457 -39.16 0.11 -0.44
CA PRO A 457 -40.27 1.00 -0.17
C PRO A 457 -40.25 1.46 1.28
N LEU A 458 -40.61 2.73 1.51
CA LEU A 458 -40.67 3.34 2.84
C LEU A 458 -41.86 2.77 3.64
N ASP A 459 -41.61 2.36 4.88
CA ASP A 459 -42.65 1.88 5.79
C ASP A 459 -43.71 2.97 6.08
N ASN A 460 -44.94 2.55 6.39
CA ASN A 460 -46.07 3.48 6.54
C ASN A 460 -45.89 4.52 7.66
N ASP A 461 -45.14 4.21 8.72
CA ASP A 461 -44.91 5.09 9.89
C ASP A 461 -43.52 5.76 9.88
N SER A 462 -42.75 5.57 8.79
CA SER A 462 -41.37 6.01 8.67
C SER A 462 -41.24 7.32 7.89
N VAL A 463 -40.23 8.09 8.24
CA VAL A 463 -39.83 9.34 7.59
C VAL A 463 -38.44 9.12 7.01
N GLU A 464 -38.27 9.42 5.73
CA GLU A 464 -36.95 9.47 5.08
C GLU A 464 -36.41 10.89 5.14
N VAL A 465 -35.16 11.02 5.58
CA VAL A 465 -34.49 12.30 5.79
C VAL A 465 -33.14 12.27 5.11
N GLU A 466 -32.86 13.29 4.30
CA GLU A 466 -31.53 13.60 3.81
C GLU A 466 -30.74 14.26 4.93
N ILE A 467 -29.67 13.60 5.38
CA ILE A 467 -28.87 14.06 6.51
C ILE A 467 -27.94 15.18 6.02
N GLU A 468 -28.09 16.36 6.60
CA GLU A 468 -27.25 17.53 6.31
C GLU A 468 -26.11 17.67 7.34
N LYS A 469 -26.35 17.26 8.60
CA LYS A 469 -25.40 17.41 9.71
C LYS A 469 -25.50 16.24 10.67
N ILE A 470 -24.35 15.81 11.20
CA ILE A 470 -24.25 14.84 12.30
C ILE A 470 -23.42 15.45 13.43
N GLY A 471 -23.77 15.09 14.66
CA GLY A 471 -22.96 15.32 15.85
C GLY A 471 -22.05 14.11 16.08
N ILE A 472 -20.74 14.34 16.17
CA ILE A 472 -19.78 13.33 16.61
C ILE A 472 -19.69 13.38 18.13
N HIS A 473 -19.66 12.22 18.76
CA HIS A 473 -19.51 12.06 20.20
C HIS A 473 -18.43 11.01 20.51
N SER A 474 -17.98 10.99 21.76
CA SER A 474 -17.06 9.99 22.28
C SER A 474 -17.81 8.74 22.77
N GLU A 475 -17.09 7.62 22.85
CA GLU A 475 -17.63 6.31 23.22
C GLU A 475 -18.16 6.25 24.66
N ASP A 476 -17.59 7.05 25.57
CA ASP A 476 -18.05 7.19 26.96
C ASP A 476 -19.45 7.81 27.07
N TYR A 477 -19.88 8.55 26.05
CA TYR A 477 -21.22 9.14 25.97
C TYR A 477 -22.23 8.20 25.32
N TYR A 478 -21.91 7.68 24.14
CA TYR A 478 -22.73 6.72 23.40
C TYR A 478 -21.84 5.97 22.37
N PRO A 479 -22.18 4.73 21.98
CA PRO A 479 -21.37 3.98 21.03
C PRO A 479 -21.11 4.72 19.70
N VAL A 480 -19.84 4.88 19.31
CA VAL A 480 -19.47 5.67 18.11
C VAL A 480 -19.68 4.90 16.81
N SER A 481 -19.73 3.57 16.87
CA SER A 481 -19.97 2.71 15.71
C SER A 481 -21.09 1.70 15.97
N VAL A 482 -21.68 1.19 14.89
CA VAL A 482 -22.63 0.06 14.96
C VAL A 482 -21.97 -1.15 15.63
N THR A 483 -20.69 -1.38 15.38
CA THR A 483 -19.93 -2.49 15.95
C THR A 483 -19.82 -2.34 17.45
N SER A 484 -19.42 -1.17 17.97
CA SER A 484 -19.40 -0.94 19.43
C SER A 484 -20.80 -1.08 20.03
N ARG A 485 -21.84 -0.52 19.39
CA ARG A 485 -23.21 -0.64 19.90
C ARG A 485 -23.67 -2.08 20.09
N ASN A 486 -23.28 -2.97 19.18
CA ASN A 486 -23.69 -4.36 19.20
C ASN A 486 -22.86 -5.22 20.15
N PHE A 487 -21.58 -4.88 20.34
CA PHE A 487 -20.62 -5.78 21.00
C PHE A 487 -19.93 -5.19 22.25
N GLY A 488 -20.14 -3.91 22.54
CA GLY A 488 -19.48 -3.19 23.63
C GLY A 488 -17.95 -3.25 23.54
N ASN A 489 -17.26 -3.08 24.66
CA ASN A 489 -15.79 -3.06 24.78
C ASN A 489 -15.16 -4.48 24.80
N ALA A 490 -15.77 -5.44 24.10
CA ALA A 490 -15.33 -6.83 24.08
C ALA A 490 -14.73 -7.26 22.73
N LEU A 491 -14.32 -6.31 21.89
CA LEU A 491 -13.53 -6.56 20.69
C LEU A 491 -12.06 -6.34 21.03
N TYR A 492 -11.23 -7.33 20.71
CA TYR A 492 -9.83 -7.34 21.11
C TYR A 492 -8.92 -7.21 19.89
N TRP A 493 -7.74 -6.62 20.08
CA TRP A 493 -6.74 -6.38 19.03
C TRP A 493 -7.32 -5.68 17.78
N SER A 494 -8.26 -4.73 17.94
CA SER A 494 -8.82 -3.96 16.83
C SER A 494 -7.77 -3.09 16.14
N SER A 495 -6.81 -2.58 16.90
CA SER A 495 -5.72 -1.73 16.41
C SER A 495 -4.82 -2.42 15.38
N GLU A 496 -4.80 -3.75 15.37
CA GLU A 496 -4.03 -4.55 14.41
C GLU A 496 -4.84 -4.88 13.14
N THR A 497 -6.15 -4.65 13.14
CA THR A 497 -7.04 -4.99 12.03
C THR A 497 -7.19 -3.83 11.04
N SER A 498 -7.50 -4.14 9.79
CA SER A 498 -7.90 -3.14 8.78
C SER A 498 -9.41 -3.21 8.52
N ASP A 499 -10.18 -3.47 9.57
CA ASP A 499 -11.63 -3.53 9.49
C ASP A 499 -12.22 -2.12 9.38
N LYS A 500 -13.43 -2.04 8.84
CA LYS A 500 -14.20 -0.79 8.75
C LYS A 500 -15.46 -0.91 9.55
N HIS A 501 -15.77 0.11 10.33
CA HIS A 501 -16.92 0.14 11.21
C HIS A 501 -17.88 1.21 10.75
N LYS A 502 -19.16 0.85 10.55
CA LYS A 502 -20.19 1.84 10.21
C LYS A 502 -20.31 2.86 11.34
N LEU A 503 -20.04 4.13 11.01
CA LEU A 503 -20.12 5.22 11.97
C LEU A 503 -21.58 5.39 12.41
N LEU A 504 -21.79 5.60 13.70
CA LEU A 504 -23.11 5.83 14.27
C LEU A 504 -23.29 7.31 14.56
N ALA A 505 -24.43 7.86 14.16
CA ALA A 505 -24.84 9.22 14.50
C ALA A 505 -26.00 9.16 15.49
N LEU A 506 -25.76 9.61 16.73
CA LEU A 506 -26.81 9.75 17.72
C LEU A 506 -27.63 11.03 17.50
N ASP A 507 -26.94 12.17 17.41
CA ASP A 507 -27.55 13.45 17.09
C ASP A 507 -27.29 13.81 15.64
N TRP A 508 -28.34 14.22 14.93
CA TRP A 508 -28.24 14.62 13.53
C TRP A 508 -29.39 15.53 13.14
N ALA A 509 -29.22 16.26 12.03
CA ALA A 509 -30.23 17.14 11.46
C ALA A 509 -30.23 17.01 9.94
N GLY A 510 -31.40 17.24 9.35
CA GLY A 510 -31.58 17.06 7.93
C GLY A 510 -32.96 17.48 7.44
N LYS A 511 -33.20 17.24 6.16
CA LYS A 511 -34.42 17.63 5.45
C LYS A 511 -35.23 16.41 5.07
N VAL A 512 -36.52 16.44 5.38
CA VAL A 512 -37.45 15.34 5.03
C VAL A 512 -37.60 15.24 3.51
N THR A 513 -37.30 14.08 2.95
CA THR A 513 -37.40 13.80 1.50
C THR A 513 -38.61 12.95 1.14
N ALA A 514 -39.03 12.04 2.03
CA ALA A 514 -40.22 11.22 1.84
C ALA A 514 -40.87 10.88 3.19
N ILE A 515 -42.18 10.59 3.16
CA ILE A 515 -42.96 10.22 4.34
C ILE A 515 -43.83 9.00 4.05
N GLY A 516 -44.00 8.14 5.05
CA GLY A 516 -44.95 7.06 5.04
C GLY A 516 -46.41 7.56 5.12
N ARG A 517 -47.35 6.68 4.81
CA ARG A 517 -48.79 7.02 4.69
C ARG A 517 -49.43 7.49 6.00
N ASN A 518 -48.89 7.09 7.15
CA ASN A 518 -49.43 7.37 8.48
C ASN A 518 -48.70 8.52 9.18
N VAL A 519 -47.77 9.20 8.50
CA VAL A 519 -47.04 10.35 9.03
C VAL A 519 -47.91 11.61 8.90
N GLU A 520 -48.08 12.35 10.00
CA GLU A 520 -49.00 13.50 10.08
C GLU A 520 -48.32 14.81 10.55
N LYS A 521 -47.30 14.72 11.42
CA LYS A 521 -46.65 15.83 12.13
C LYS A 521 -45.53 16.50 11.33
N VAL A 522 -44.90 15.77 10.41
CA VAL A 522 -43.83 16.28 9.54
C VAL A 522 -44.18 16.13 8.07
N LYS A 523 -43.69 17.05 7.24
CA LYS A 523 -43.96 17.08 5.80
C LYS A 523 -42.66 17.05 5.00
N VAL A 524 -42.76 16.58 3.76
CA VAL A 524 -41.65 16.67 2.80
C VAL A 524 -41.20 18.12 2.67
N GLY A 525 -39.90 18.35 2.81
CA GLY A 525 -39.28 19.67 2.82
C GLY A 525 -39.02 20.26 4.21
N ASP A 526 -39.65 19.73 5.27
CA ASP A 526 -39.40 20.18 6.64
C ASP A 526 -37.96 19.87 7.05
N ARG A 527 -37.37 20.78 7.84
CA ARG A 527 -36.10 20.54 8.53
C ARG A 527 -36.35 20.00 9.92
N ILE A 528 -35.66 18.91 10.24
CA ILE A 528 -35.77 18.21 11.52
C ILE A 528 -34.40 17.99 12.11
N ALA A 529 -34.36 17.89 13.44
CA ALA A 529 -33.25 17.34 14.19
C ALA A 529 -33.74 16.09 14.94
N SER A 530 -32.83 15.18 15.26
CA SER A 530 -33.14 13.95 16.00
C SER A 530 -32.02 13.59 16.97
N CYS A 531 -32.40 12.98 18.08
CA CYS A 531 -31.54 12.23 18.99
C CYS A 531 -32.01 10.77 18.88
N TYR A 532 -31.68 10.13 17.76
CA TYR A 532 -32.02 8.74 17.49
C TYR A 532 -30.88 8.07 16.74
N PRO A 533 -30.34 6.96 17.25
CA PRO A 533 -29.11 6.40 16.72
C PRO A 533 -29.34 5.75 15.35
N VAL A 534 -28.72 6.33 14.33
CA VAL A 534 -28.75 5.87 12.94
C VAL A 534 -27.33 5.63 12.44
N VAL A 535 -27.20 4.81 11.39
CA VAL A 535 -25.93 4.73 10.66
C VAL A 535 -25.70 6.08 9.96
N ALA A 536 -24.53 6.69 10.18
CA ALA A 536 -24.17 7.95 9.55
C ALA A 536 -24.06 7.76 8.03
N SER A 537 -25.09 8.17 7.31
CA SER A 537 -25.23 8.01 5.86
C SER A 537 -25.87 9.26 5.26
N SER A 538 -25.87 9.40 3.93
CA SER A 538 -26.51 10.54 3.28
C SER A 538 -28.03 10.60 3.51
N LYS A 539 -28.65 9.46 3.80
CA LYS A 539 -30.06 9.36 4.19
C LYS A 539 -30.25 8.48 5.42
N ALA A 540 -31.27 8.81 6.21
CA ALA A 540 -31.76 7.98 7.29
C ALA A 540 -33.28 7.78 7.18
N ARG A 541 -33.73 6.61 7.65
CA ARG A 541 -35.16 6.30 7.81
C ARG A 541 -35.45 6.10 9.29
N VAL A 542 -36.36 6.90 9.82
CA VAL A 542 -36.68 6.90 11.25
C VAL A 542 -38.19 7.03 11.49
N PRO A 543 -38.71 6.58 12.65
CA PRO A 543 -40.10 6.83 13.01
C PRO A 543 -40.38 8.34 13.16
N GLU A 544 -41.61 8.77 12.86
CA GLU A 544 -42.00 10.18 13.04
C GLU A 544 -41.79 10.69 14.48
N THR A 545 -41.94 9.82 15.48
CA THR A 545 -41.88 10.17 16.90
C THR A 545 -40.54 10.73 17.36
N VAL A 546 -39.48 10.54 16.58
CA VAL A 546 -38.12 11.01 16.88
C VAL A 546 -37.69 12.22 16.02
N CYS A 547 -38.59 12.77 15.22
CA CYS A 547 -38.35 13.94 14.37
C CYS A 547 -38.76 15.23 15.09
N PHE A 548 -37.77 16.05 15.49
CA PHE A 548 -38.01 17.36 16.11
C PHE A 548 -37.92 18.47 15.06
N ASN A 549 -39.04 19.14 14.77
CA ASN A 549 -39.06 20.23 13.79
C ASN A 549 -38.22 21.43 14.26
N THR A 550 -37.21 21.82 13.47
CA THR A 550 -36.26 22.87 13.83
C THR A 550 -36.86 24.27 13.77
N HIS A 551 -38.01 24.50 13.13
CA HIS A 551 -38.69 25.80 13.20
C HIS A 551 -39.10 26.17 14.63
N LYS A 552 -39.42 25.17 15.46
CA LYS A 552 -39.72 25.40 16.88
C LYS A 552 -38.46 25.63 17.72
N TRP A 553 -37.33 25.07 17.27
CA TRP A 553 -36.06 25.09 18.00
C TRP A 553 -34.90 25.32 17.01
N PRO A 554 -34.71 26.56 16.50
CA PRO A 554 -33.77 26.83 15.41
C PRO A 554 -32.31 26.52 15.73
N CYS A 555 -31.95 26.46 17.02
CA CYS A 555 -30.60 26.10 17.45
C CYS A 555 -30.16 24.71 16.95
N PHE A 556 -31.08 23.75 16.87
CA PHE A 556 -30.78 22.38 16.46
C PHE A 556 -30.54 22.22 14.95
N GLU A 557 -30.91 23.21 14.15
CA GLU A 557 -30.56 23.24 12.73
C GLU A 557 -29.06 23.51 12.51
N ASN A 558 -28.46 24.28 13.41
CA ASN A 558 -27.04 24.62 13.33
C ASN A 558 -26.16 23.58 13.99
N VAL A 559 -26.56 23.12 15.18
CA VAL A 559 -25.82 22.15 15.99
C VAL A 559 -26.80 21.08 16.46
N PRO A 560 -26.82 19.88 15.84
CA PRO A 560 -27.68 18.81 16.29
C PRO A 560 -27.11 18.25 17.60
N CYS A 561 -27.66 18.67 18.73
CA CYS A 561 -27.26 18.24 20.08
C CYS A 561 -28.48 17.95 20.96
N VAL A 562 -29.53 17.39 20.35
CA VAL A 562 -30.82 17.12 20.99
C VAL A 562 -30.65 16.20 22.21
N SER A 563 -29.70 15.27 22.15
CA SER A 563 -29.39 14.32 23.23
C SER A 563 -29.01 15.02 24.54
N LEU A 564 -28.18 16.08 24.49
CA LEU A 564 -27.74 16.81 25.69
C LEU A 564 -28.91 17.43 26.45
N PHE A 565 -29.86 18.02 25.71
CA PHE A 565 -31.07 18.60 26.29
C PHE A 565 -32.01 17.52 26.81
N LYS A 566 -32.14 16.40 26.09
CA LYS A 566 -32.99 15.29 26.52
C LYS A 566 -32.49 14.65 27.81
N ILE A 567 -31.18 14.40 27.93
CA ILE A 567 -30.54 13.90 29.15
C ILE A 567 -30.72 14.90 30.29
N THR A 568 -30.47 16.18 30.03
CA THR A 568 -30.64 17.24 31.03
C THR A 568 -32.07 17.29 31.57
N TRP A 569 -33.06 17.23 30.67
CA TRP A 569 -34.47 17.20 31.05
C TRP A 569 -34.82 15.97 31.90
N GLU A 570 -34.33 14.79 31.52
CA GLU A 570 -34.56 13.54 32.26
C GLU A 570 -33.97 13.62 33.68
N ILE A 571 -32.73 14.11 33.79
CA ILE A 571 -32.06 14.29 35.10
C ILE A 571 -32.86 15.26 35.97
N LEU A 572 -33.17 16.45 35.47
CA LEU A 572 -33.79 17.51 36.28
C LEU A 572 -35.25 17.23 36.64
N HIS A 573 -36.02 16.57 35.77
CA HIS A 573 -37.46 16.43 35.96
C HIS A 573 -37.93 15.03 36.34
N GLN A 574 -37.20 13.98 35.98
CA GLN A 574 -37.62 12.59 36.22
C GLN A 574 -36.78 11.91 37.31
N ILE A 575 -35.46 12.11 37.29
CA ILE A 575 -34.54 11.42 38.20
C ILE A 575 -34.38 12.18 39.52
N LEU A 576 -34.11 13.49 39.46
CA LEU A 576 -33.90 14.27 40.67
C LEU A 576 -35.22 14.43 41.45
N PRO A 577 -35.19 14.30 42.78
CA PRO A 577 -36.36 14.54 43.61
C PRO A 577 -36.82 15.98 43.43
N LYS A 578 -38.14 16.20 43.39
CA LYS A 578 -38.72 17.56 43.30
C LYS A 578 -38.24 18.41 44.47
N VAL A 579 -37.26 19.27 44.22
CA VAL A 579 -36.67 20.12 45.25
C VAL A 579 -37.66 21.25 45.57
N LYS A 580 -37.79 21.59 46.86
CA LYS A 580 -38.47 22.83 47.26
C LYS A 580 -37.60 24.00 46.82
N ARG A 581 -38.19 25.05 46.21
CA ARG A 581 -37.51 26.27 45.76
C ARG A 581 -36.35 26.66 46.69
N ASN A 582 -35.15 26.87 46.12
CA ASN A 582 -33.86 27.19 46.78
C ASN A 582 -32.94 26.00 47.14
N GLY A 583 -32.90 24.94 46.32
CA GLY A 583 -31.88 23.89 46.43
C GLY A 583 -30.57 24.26 45.75
N PHE A 584 -29.45 23.66 46.17
CA PHE A 584 -28.18 23.72 45.44
C PHE A 584 -27.98 22.41 44.66
N LEU A 585 -27.71 22.51 43.35
CA LEU A 585 -27.28 21.38 42.53
C LEU A 585 -25.74 21.39 42.43
N GLY A 586 -25.10 20.35 42.97
CA GLY A 586 -23.67 20.11 42.76
C GLY A 586 -23.45 19.16 41.58
N ILE A 587 -22.73 19.61 40.55
CA ILE A 587 -22.32 18.77 39.42
C ILE A 587 -20.87 18.36 39.65
N ILE A 588 -20.63 17.06 39.77
CA ILE A 588 -19.28 16.49 39.90
C ILE A 588 -18.96 15.82 38.56
N SER A 589 -17.93 16.32 37.87
CA SER A 589 -17.47 15.81 36.59
C SER A 589 -15.96 15.83 36.54
N ALA A 590 -15.35 14.85 35.87
CA ALA A 590 -13.94 14.89 35.51
C ALA A 590 -13.66 16.01 34.48
N GLU A 591 -14.69 16.42 33.72
CA GLU A 591 -14.66 17.46 32.69
C GLU A 591 -15.73 18.55 32.98
N PRO A 592 -15.49 19.48 33.93
CA PRO A 592 -16.46 20.52 34.32
C PRO A 592 -16.84 21.47 33.18
N GLU A 593 -15.95 21.64 32.21
CA GLU A 593 -16.15 22.55 31.06
C GLU A 593 -16.92 21.91 29.89
N SER A 594 -17.30 20.63 30.01
CA SER A 594 -18.06 19.90 29.00
C SER A 594 -19.41 20.56 28.69
N VAL A 595 -19.88 20.39 27.44
CA VAL A 595 -21.14 20.97 26.98
C VAL A 595 -22.32 20.48 27.83
N LEU A 596 -22.33 19.19 28.21
CA LEU A 596 -23.37 18.63 29.07
C LEU A 596 -23.42 19.31 30.45
N CYS A 597 -22.26 19.55 31.09
CA CYS A 597 -22.20 20.24 32.38
C CYS A 597 -22.76 21.68 32.27
N LYS A 598 -22.46 22.37 31.17
CA LYS A 598 -22.99 23.72 30.90
C LYS A 598 -24.50 23.71 30.68
N VAL A 599 -25.01 22.77 29.88
CA VAL A 599 -26.46 22.62 29.63
C VAL A 599 -27.20 22.28 30.93
N LEU A 600 -26.68 21.35 31.73
CA LEU A 600 -27.22 21.00 33.05
C LEU A 600 -27.24 22.19 34.00
N GLY A 601 -26.11 22.91 34.13
CA GLY A 601 -25.98 24.04 35.04
C GLY A 601 -26.94 25.19 34.70
N ILE A 602 -27.01 25.57 33.42
CA ILE A 602 -27.91 26.65 32.97
C ILE A 602 -29.38 26.21 33.11
N SER A 603 -29.70 24.98 32.71
CA SER A 603 -31.08 24.46 32.78
C SER A 603 -31.56 24.33 34.23
N ALA A 604 -30.67 23.97 35.16
CA ALA A 604 -30.98 23.94 36.59
C ALA A 604 -31.25 25.35 37.13
N GLN A 605 -30.43 26.34 36.76
CA GLN A 605 -30.63 27.74 37.18
C GLN A 605 -31.99 28.29 36.75
N GLU A 606 -32.43 27.96 35.53
CA GLU A 606 -33.74 28.35 35.01
C GLU A 606 -34.90 27.59 35.69
N ALA A 607 -34.67 26.36 36.14
CA ALA A 607 -35.68 25.54 36.82
C ALA A 607 -35.93 25.94 38.29
N GLY A 608 -35.03 26.69 38.92
CA GLY A 608 -35.10 27.19 40.31
C GLY A 608 -34.43 26.27 41.33
#